data_AF-A0A5N5IZG7-F1
#
_entry.id   AF-A0A5N5IZG7-F1
#
_cell.length_a   1.000
_cell.length_b   1.000
_cell.length_c   1.000
_cell.angle_alpha   90.00
_cell.angle_beta   90.00
_cell.angle_gamma   90.00
#
_symmetry.space_group_name_H-M   'P 1'
#
loop_
_entity.id
_entity.type
_entity.pdbx_description
1 polymer ?
#
loop_
_entity_poly.entity_id
_entity_poly.type
_entity_poly.pdbx_seq_one_letter_code
_entity_poly.pdbx_strand_id
1 'polypeptide(L)'
;MKGTTATVTGSNVPQNNIVAEPWHHVHFERHRSFVRRRETLVTLRHMLFVQQVRGVALVGLGGVGKTQVALELASWTKENQADYSVFWVPALS
;
A
#
# COMPACT_ATOMS: atom_id res chain seq x y z
N MET A 1 -62.60 22.72 6.46
CA MET A 1 -61.60 23.79 6.24
C MET A 1 -60.69 23.85 7.46
N LYS A 2 -59.39 24.13 7.23
CA LYS A 2 -58.22 24.05 8.14
C LYS A 2 -57.65 22.62 8.18
N GLY A 3 -56.47 22.29 7.71
CA GLY A 3 -55.33 23.04 7.19
C GLY A 3 -54.08 22.20 7.47
N THR A 4 -53.54 21.54 6.46
CA THR A 4 -52.35 20.66 6.54
C THR A 4 -51.12 21.45 6.99
N THR A 5 -50.45 21.00 8.05
CA THR A 5 -49.12 21.51 8.44
C THR A 5 -48.08 20.46 8.07
N ALA A 6 -47.27 20.77 7.07
CA ALA A 6 -46.07 20.03 6.71
C ALA A 6 -44.91 20.53 7.59
N THR A 7 -44.35 19.65 8.40
CA THR A 7 -43.12 19.91 9.13
C THR A 7 -41.97 19.35 8.31
N VAL A 8 -41.29 20.21 7.54
CA VAL A 8 -39.96 19.93 6.99
C VAL A 8 -38.96 20.20 8.12
N THR A 9 -38.24 19.19 8.58
CA THR A 9 -37.10 19.39 9.49
C THR A 9 -36.09 18.26 9.29
N GLY A 10 -34.88 18.65 8.86
CA GLY A 10 -33.65 17.92 9.11
C GLY A 10 -33.32 16.79 8.14
N SER A 11 -32.73 17.13 7.00
CA SER A 11 -31.95 16.17 6.20
C SER A 11 -30.78 15.65 7.04
N ASN A 12 -30.88 14.41 7.54
CA ASN A 12 -29.74 13.63 8.02
C ASN A 12 -28.78 13.41 6.84
N VAL A 13 -27.75 14.25 6.73
CA VAL A 13 -26.60 13.96 5.86
C VAL A 13 -25.83 12.83 6.55
N PRO A 14 -25.72 11.62 5.95
CA PRO A 14 -24.82 10.63 6.50
C PRO A 14 -23.41 11.18 6.42
N GLN A 15 -22.75 11.33 7.58
CA GLN A 15 -21.31 11.54 7.65
C GLN A 15 -20.64 10.30 7.07
N ASN A 16 -20.41 10.32 5.76
CA ASN A 16 -19.67 9.29 5.07
C ASN A 16 -18.21 9.42 5.54
N ASN A 17 -17.84 8.65 6.56
CA ASN A 17 -16.46 8.53 6.99
C ASN A 17 -15.73 7.77 5.88
N ILE A 18 -15.25 8.48 4.86
CA ILE A 18 -14.51 7.90 3.75
C ILE A 18 -13.16 7.46 4.33
N VAL A 19 -13.09 6.20 4.75
CA VAL A 19 -11.82 5.52 4.96
C VAL A 19 -11.17 5.47 3.58
N ALA A 20 -10.11 6.24 3.40
CA ALA A 20 -9.38 6.28 2.14
C ALA A 20 -8.71 4.92 1.95
N GLU A 21 -9.32 4.07 1.14
CA GLU A 21 -8.77 2.76 0.79
C GLU A 21 -7.40 2.91 0.11
N PRO A 22 -6.39 2.11 0.47
CA PRO A 22 -5.08 2.20 -0.15
C PRO A 22 -5.10 1.91 -1.65
N TRP A 23 -4.35 2.69 -2.40
CA TRP A 23 -4.17 2.46 -3.83
C TRP A 23 -2.90 1.63 -4.09
N HIS A 24 -3.03 0.59 -4.91
CA HIS A 24 -1.92 -0.28 -5.28
C HIS A 24 -1.70 -0.30 -6.79
N HIS A 25 -0.52 0.12 -7.24
CA HIS A 25 -0.12 0.09 -8.65
C HIS A 25 1.15 -0.74 -8.81
N VAL A 26 0.99 -2.07 -8.90
CA VAL A 26 2.09 -3.03 -9.10
C VAL A 26 1.66 -4.02 -10.18
N HIS A 27 2.31 -3.98 -11.34
CA HIS A 27 1.94 -4.78 -12.53
C HIS A 27 2.60 -6.17 -12.59
N PHE A 28 3.35 -6.58 -11.57
CA PHE A 28 4.12 -7.82 -11.61
C PHE A 28 3.48 -8.92 -10.75
N GLU A 29 3.27 -10.08 -11.35
CA GLU A 29 2.82 -11.28 -10.65
C GLU A 29 3.91 -11.81 -9.70
N ARG A 30 3.49 -12.14 -8.48
CA ARG A 30 4.37 -12.71 -7.45
C ARG A 30 4.87 -14.08 -7.93
N HIS A 31 6.18 -14.22 -8.16
CA HIS A 31 6.78 -15.53 -8.37
C HIS A 31 6.79 -16.29 -7.03
N ARG A 32 5.90 -17.28 -6.88
CA ARG A 32 5.72 -18.09 -5.65
C ARG A 32 6.98 -18.83 -5.16
N SER A 33 8.08 -18.80 -5.90
CA SER A 33 9.33 -19.52 -5.62
C SER A 33 10.49 -18.63 -5.17
N PHE A 34 10.25 -17.37 -4.75
CA PHE A 34 11.31 -16.48 -4.28
C PHE A 34 11.76 -16.84 -2.85
N VAL A 35 12.57 -17.89 -2.72
CA VAL A 35 13.10 -18.38 -1.43
C VAL A 35 14.40 -17.65 -1.02
N ARG A 36 15.09 -17.01 -1.96
CA ARG A 36 16.54 -16.75 -1.83
C ARG A 36 16.96 -15.52 -1.02
N ARG A 37 16.06 -14.66 -0.51
CA ARG A 37 16.44 -13.45 0.26
C ARG A 37 15.50 -13.03 1.40
N ARG A 38 15.06 -14.00 2.20
CA ARG A 38 14.17 -13.72 3.35
C ARG A 38 14.78 -12.76 4.36
N GLU A 39 16.07 -12.86 4.65
CA GLU A 39 16.77 -11.96 5.59
C GLU A 39 16.78 -10.50 5.12
N THR A 40 17.02 -10.28 3.82
CA THR A 40 16.92 -8.93 3.23
C THR A 40 15.52 -8.37 3.37
N LEU A 41 14.48 -9.17 3.12
CA LEU A 41 13.09 -8.75 3.30
C LEU A 41 12.73 -8.47 4.75
N VAL A 42 13.23 -9.26 5.71
CA VAL A 42 13.07 -8.98 7.15
C VAL A 42 13.69 -7.63 7.49
N THR A 43 14.92 -7.39 7.02
CA THR A 43 15.64 -6.13 7.27
C THR A 43 14.90 -4.93 6.68
N LEU A 44 14.47 -5.03 5.41
CA LEU A 44 13.71 -3.97 4.74
C LEU A 44 12.40 -3.65 5.47
N ARG A 45 11.66 -4.67 5.90
CA ARG A 45 10.40 -4.48 6.64
C ARG A 45 10.66 -3.83 8.00
N HIS A 46 11.69 -4.26 8.71
CA HIS A 46 12.05 -3.65 9.98
C HIS A 46 12.41 -2.18 9.81
N MET A 47 13.24 -1.83 8.81
CA MET A 47 13.59 -0.45 8.52
C MET A 47 12.36 0.41 8.18
N LEU A 48 11.51 -0.05 7.27
CA LEU A 48 10.39 0.74 6.76
C LEU A 48 9.21 0.82 7.73
N PHE A 49 8.87 -0.26 8.43
CA PHE A 49 7.64 -0.35 9.23
C PHE A 49 7.87 -0.28 10.74
N VAL A 50 9.06 -0.64 11.24
CA VAL A 50 9.38 -0.56 12.68
C VAL A 50 10.17 0.70 12.97
N GLN A 51 11.27 0.93 12.23
CA GLN A 51 12.09 2.12 12.39
C GLN A 51 11.53 3.34 11.65
N GLN A 52 10.55 3.14 10.77
CA GLN A 52 9.87 4.21 10.02
C GLN A 52 10.85 5.09 9.23
N VAL A 53 11.91 4.49 8.68
CA VAL A 53 12.86 5.23 7.83
C VAL A 53 12.20 5.64 6.53
N ARG A 54 12.48 6.85 6.06
CA ARG A 54 11.83 7.42 4.86
C ARG A 54 12.29 6.84 3.54
N GLY A 55 13.44 6.15 3.51
CA GLY A 55 14.00 5.62 2.28
C GLY A 55 15.04 4.54 2.54
N VAL A 56 15.02 3.51 1.70
CA VAL A 56 16.00 2.43 1.71
C VAL A 56 16.43 2.12 0.28
N ALA A 57 17.73 1.99 0.04
CA ALA A 57 18.28 1.63 -1.25
C ALA A 57 18.70 0.15 -1.27
N LEU A 58 18.25 -0.60 -2.27
CA LEU A 58 18.72 -1.95 -2.55
C LEU A 58 19.93 -1.89 -3.50
N VAL A 59 21.12 -2.16 -2.98
CA VAL A 59 22.38 -2.15 -3.75
C VAL A 59 22.89 -3.56 -4.03
N GLY A 60 23.64 -3.73 -5.12
CA GLY A 60 24.27 -5.01 -5.47
C GLY A 60 24.54 -5.16 -6.97
N LEU A 61 25.35 -6.16 -7.32
CA LEU A 61 25.76 -6.47 -8.70
C LEU A 61 24.56 -6.69 -9.65
N GLY A 62 24.76 -6.54 -10.95
CA GLY A 62 23.76 -6.90 -11.96
C GLY A 62 23.28 -8.35 -11.82
N GLY A 63 22.03 -8.63 -12.17
CA GLY A 63 21.49 -10.00 -12.21
C GLY A 63 21.22 -10.68 -10.85
N VAL A 64 21.59 -10.08 -9.72
CA VAL A 64 21.40 -10.72 -8.40
C VAL A 64 19.92 -10.91 -8.04
N GLY A 65 19.00 -10.12 -8.61
CA GLY A 65 17.55 -10.18 -8.35
C GLY A 65 17.00 -9.06 -7.44
N LYS A 66 17.59 -7.86 -7.48
CA LYS A 66 17.13 -6.71 -6.64
C LYS A 66 15.67 -6.36 -6.88
N THR A 67 15.26 -6.35 -8.15
CA THR A 67 13.87 -6.09 -8.56
C THR A 67 12.91 -7.10 -7.95
N GLN A 68 13.27 -8.38 -7.89
CA GLN A 68 12.42 -9.41 -7.27
C GLN A 68 12.25 -9.16 -5.75
N VAL A 69 13.29 -8.71 -5.05
CA VAL A 69 13.18 -8.33 -3.63
C VAL A 69 12.20 -7.16 -3.46
N ALA A 70 12.30 -6.13 -4.31
CA ALA A 70 11.41 -4.98 -4.25
C ALA A 70 9.94 -5.37 -4.55
N LEU A 71 9.71 -6.26 -5.52
CA LEU A 71 8.38 -6.78 -5.83
C LEU A 71 7.79 -7.62 -4.70
N GLU A 72 8.58 -8.48 -4.07
CA GLU A 72 8.13 -9.28 -2.93
C GLU A 72 7.77 -8.40 -1.74
N LEU A 73 8.56 -7.36 -1.48
CA LEU A 73 8.24 -6.35 -0.46
C LEU A 73 6.94 -5.61 -0.80
N ALA A 74 6.78 -5.15 -2.04
CA ALA A 74 5.56 -4.46 -2.49
C ALA A 74 4.30 -5.32 -2.31
N SER A 75 4.38 -6.60 -2.69
CA SER A 75 3.27 -7.56 -2.50
C SER A 75 2.98 -7.81 -1.03
N TRP A 76 4.02 -7.98 -0.19
CA TRP A 76 3.85 -8.17 1.24
C TRP A 76 3.20 -6.94 1.90
N THR A 77 3.63 -5.74 1.55
CA THR A 77 3.05 -4.48 2.07
C THR A 77 1.57 -4.39 1.73
N LYS A 78 1.19 -4.67 0.48
CA LYS A 78 -0.22 -4.69 0.05
C LYS A 78 -1.08 -5.64 0.91
N GLU A 79 -0.54 -6.77 1.35
CA GLU A 79 -1.29 -7.78 2.10
C GLU A 79 -1.28 -7.56 3.62
N ASN A 80 -0.27 -6.88 4.16
CA ASN A 80 -0.02 -6.82 5.61
C ASN A 80 -0.09 -5.40 6.18
N GLN A 81 -0.18 -4.37 5.33
CA GLN A 81 -0.14 -2.97 5.73
C GLN A 81 -1.31 -2.21 5.07
N ALA A 82 -2.49 -2.39 5.65
CA ALA A 82 -3.75 -1.84 5.13
C ALA A 82 -3.84 -0.30 5.17
N ASP A 83 -2.89 0.39 5.81
CA ASP A 83 -2.85 1.87 5.82
C ASP A 83 -1.90 2.43 4.74
N TYR A 84 -1.23 1.56 3.97
CA TYR A 84 -0.15 1.97 3.05
C TYR A 84 -0.52 1.74 1.60
N SER A 85 -0.35 2.80 0.79
CA SER A 85 -0.41 2.71 -0.67
C SER A 85 0.95 2.30 -1.24
N VAL A 86 0.94 1.50 -2.32
CA VAL A 86 2.16 0.98 -2.95
C VAL A 86 2.20 1.40 -4.41
N PHE A 87 3.26 2.12 -4.79
CA PHE A 87 3.46 2.63 -6.14
C PHE A 87 4.76 2.07 -6.73
N TRP A 88 4.67 1.47 -7.91
CA TRP A 88 5.83 1.10 -8.71
C TRP A 88 6.07 2.13 -9.80
N VAL A 89 7.17 2.89 -9.68
CA VAL A 89 7.51 3.97 -10.61
C VAL A 89 8.78 3.59 -11.39
N PRO A 90 8.72 3.44 -12.72
CA PRO A 90 9.93 3.23 -13.52
C PRO A 90 10.80 4.49 -13.46
N ALA A 91 12.11 4.31 -13.27
CA ALA A 91 13.07 5.39 -13.46
C ALA A 91 13.28 5.56 -14.97
N LEU A 92 12.80 6.69 -15.50
CA LEU A 92 13.06 7.10 -16.88
C LEU A 92 14.29 8.03 -16.86
N SER A 93 15.28 7.76 -17.72
CA SER A 93 16.46 8.60 -17.94
C SER A 93 16.57 8.97 -19.41
#